data_AF-E9Q395-F1
#
_entry.id   AF-E9Q395-F1
#
_cell.length_a   1.000
_cell.length_b   1.000
_cell.length_c   1.000
_cell.angle_alpha   90.00
_cell.angle_beta   90.00
_cell.angle_gamma   90.00
#
_symmetry.space_group_name_H-M   'P 1'
#
loop_
_entity.id
_entity.type
_entity.pdbx_description
1 polymer ?
#
loop_
_entity_poly.entity_id
_entity_poly.type
_entity_poly.pdbx_seq_one_letter_code
_entity_poly.pdbx_strand_id
1 'polypeptide(L)'
;MRYLPWLLLWAFLQVWGQSEAQQKNYTFRCLQMSSFANRSWSRTDSVVWLGDLQTHRWSNDSATISFTKPWSQEKPVAWLSSVPSSAHGHRQLVCHVSGFYPKPVWVMWMRGDQEQQGTHRGDFLPNADETWYLQATLDVEAGEEAGLACRVKHSSLGGQDIILYWDARQAPVGLIVFIVLIMLVVVGAVVYYIWRRRSAYQDIR
;
A
#
# COMPACT_ATOMS: atom_id res chain seq x y z
N MET A 1 -15.56 -17.04 -34.91
CA MET A 1 -16.38 -16.22 -33.99
C MET A 1 -17.09 -17.01 -32.87
N ARG A 2 -17.05 -18.36 -32.83
CA ARG A 2 -17.74 -19.17 -31.79
C ARG A 2 -16.95 -19.40 -30.48
N TYR A 3 -15.68 -19.02 -30.42
CA TYR A 3 -14.80 -19.28 -29.26
C TYR A 3 -14.57 -18.06 -28.37
N LEU A 4 -14.92 -16.86 -28.84
CA LEU A 4 -14.78 -15.60 -28.09
C LEU A 4 -15.57 -15.58 -26.76
N PRO A 5 -16.83 -16.08 -26.68
CA PRO A 5 -17.53 -16.12 -25.40
C PRO A 5 -16.90 -17.12 -24.41
N TRP A 6 -16.28 -18.21 -24.90
CA TRP A 6 -15.56 -19.16 -24.05
C TRP A 6 -14.24 -18.59 -23.51
N LEU A 7 -13.54 -17.78 -24.32
CA LEU A 7 -12.34 -17.06 -23.89
C LEU A 7 -12.67 -15.98 -22.84
N LEU A 8 -13.81 -15.29 -22.97
CA LEU A 8 -14.27 -14.33 -21.98
C LEU A 8 -14.71 -15.00 -20.67
N LEU A 9 -15.39 -16.15 -20.73
CA LEU A 9 -15.72 -16.96 -19.55
C LEU A 9 -14.46 -17.52 -18.87
N TRP A 10 -13.46 -17.95 -19.64
CA TRP A 10 -12.17 -18.39 -19.10
C TRP A 10 -11.39 -17.23 -18.46
N ALA A 11 -11.41 -16.04 -19.08
CA ALA A 11 -10.84 -14.83 -18.49
C ALA A 11 -11.58 -14.39 -17.22
N PHE A 12 -12.91 -14.50 -17.18
CA PHE A 12 -13.71 -14.23 -15.98
C PHE A 12 -13.42 -15.22 -14.85
N LEU A 13 -13.21 -16.51 -15.19
CA LEU A 13 -12.79 -17.53 -14.23
C LEU A 13 -11.38 -17.30 -13.69
N GLN A 14 -10.47 -16.71 -14.48
CA GLN A 14 -9.15 -16.29 -13.99
C GLN A 14 -9.24 -15.03 -13.11
N VAL A 15 -10.11 -14.07 -13.43
CA VAL A 15 -10.30 -12.84 -12.65
C VAL A 15 -11.00 -13.10 -11.31
N TRP A 16 -11.96 -14.03 -11.27
CA TRP A 16 -12.66 -14.41 -10.03
C TRP A 16 -11.88 -15.44 -9.18
N GLY A 17 -10.83 -16.04 -9.75
CA GLY A 17 -10.13 -17.19 -9.17
C GLY A 17 -9.01 -16.89 -8.17
N GLN A 18 -8.72 -15.64 -7.81
CA GLN A 18 -7.63 -15.33 -6.87
C GLN A 18 -8.02 -14.30 -5.81
N SER A 19 -8.96 -14.68 -4.97
CA SER A 19 -8.86 -14.33 -3.55
C SER A 19 -8.75 -15.62 -2.74
N GLU A 20 -7.68 -16.39 -2.98
CA GLU A 20 -7.24 -17.34 -1.97
C GLU A 20 -6.81 -16.53 -0.75
N ALA A 21 -7.75 -16.32 0.17
CA ALA A 21 -7.40 -15.95 1.53
C ALA A 21 -6.40 -17.02 2.01
N GLN A 22 -5.14 -16.65 2.21
CA GLN A 22 -4.16 -17.54 2.82
C GLN A 22 -4.69 -17.93 4.20
N GLN A 23 -5.30 -19.11 4.29
CA GLN A 23 -5.67 -19.75 5.54
C GLN A 23 -4.36 -20.16 6.22
N LYS A 24 -3.70 -19.21 6.88
CA LYS A 24 -2.48 -19.48 7.63
C LYS A 24 -2.87 -20.06 8.98
N ASN A 25 -2.55 -21.34 9.18
CA ASN A 25 -2.73 -21.99 10.47
C ASN A 25 -1.60 -21.52 11.40
N TYR A 26 -1.92 -20.66 12.36
CA TYR A 26 -0.96 -20.21 13.35
C TYR A 26 -1.00 -21.10 14.59
N THR A 27 0.17 -21.49 15.09
CA THR A 27 0.29 -22.27 16.34
C THR A 27 0.36 -21.33 17.54
N PHE A 28 -0.54 -21.49 18.50
CA PHE A 28 -0.44 -20.79 19.78
C PHE A 28 0.53 -21.54 20.70
N ARG A 29 1.55 -20.86 21.24
CA ARG A 29 2.49 -21.45 22.22
C ARG A 29 2.56 -20.57 23.45
N CYS A 30 2.43 -21.18 24.62
CA CYS A 30 2.60 -20.50 25.90
C CYS A 30 3.83 -21.08 26.60
N LEU A 31 4.81 -20.24 26.87
CA LEU A 31 6.00 -20.59 27.64
C LEU A 31 5.86 -19.97 29.04
N GLN A 32 5.91 -20.81 30.06
CA GLN A 32 5.88 -20.39 31.45
C GLN A 32 7.22 -20.70 32.10
N MET A 33 7.79 -19.70 32.78
CA MET A 33 9.02 -19.81 33.54
C MET A 33 8.69 -19.51 35.00
N SER A 34 8.82 -20.51 35.87
CA SER A 34 8.68 -20.34 37.32
C SER A 34 10.06 -20.33 37.98
N SER A 35 10.27 -19.37 38.88
CA SER A 35 11.46 -19.24 39.71
C SER A 35 11.05 -19.21 41.17
N PHE A 36 11.76 -19.96 42.02
CA PHE A 36 11.43 -20.13 43.43
C PHE A 36 12.57 -19.54 44.25
N ALA A 37 12.36 -18.39 44.90
CA ALA A 37 13.38 -17.81 45.79
C ALA A 37 13.31 -18.38 47.21
N ASN A 38 12.14 -18.86 47.63
CA ASN A 38 11.95 -19.56 48.91
C ASN A 38 10.71 -20.47 48.85
N ARG A 39 10.49 -21.30 49.89
CA ARG A 39 9.33 -22.20 50.02
C ARG A 39 7.97 -21.48 49.96
N SER A 40 7.94 -20.19 50.29
CA SER A 40 6.74 -19.35 50.26
C SER A 40 6.66 -18.40 49.06
N TRP A 41 7.72 -18.27 48.26
CA TRP A 41 7.78 -17.25 47.20
C TRP A 41 8.20 -17.84 45.86
N SER A 42 7.28 -17.77 44.89
CA SER A 42 7.48 -18.17 43.50
C SER A 42 7.12 -17.03 42.55
N ARG A 43 8.06 -16.62 41.70
CA ARG A 43 7.82 -15.71 40.58
C ARG A 43 7.52 -16.54 39.34
N THR A 44 6.38 -16.27 38.71
CA THR A 44 5.96 -16.90 37.45
C THR A 44 5.92 -15.84 36.36
N ASP A 45 6.77 -16.00 35.36
CA ASP A 45 6.71 -15.24 34.12
C ASP A 45 6.07 -16.12 33.04
N SER A 46 5.23 -15.52 32.19
CA SER A 46 4.66 -16.20 31.04
C SER A 46 4.80 -15.37 29.79
N VAL A 47 4.99 -16.07 28.68
CA VAL A 47 5.11 -15.50 27.35
C VAL A 47 4.20 -16.30 26.42
N VAL A 48 3.40 -15.61 25.63
CA VAL A 48 2.56 -16.25 24.63
C VAL A 48 3.04 -15.88 23.23
N TRP A 49 2.91 -16.83 22.31
CA TRP A 49 3.34 -16.73 20.92
C TRP A 49 2.21 -17.15 19.97
N LEU A 50 2.22 -16.58 18.77
CA LEU A 50 1.36 -16.93 17.64
C LEU A 50 2.26 -17.19 16.41
N GLY A 51 2.51 -18.45 16.11
CA GLY A 51 3.61 -18.83 15.21
C GLY A 51 4.97 -18.43 15.80
N ASP A 52 5.75 -17.64 15.07
CA ASP A 52 7.07 -17.13 15.49
C ASP A 52 7.00 -15.74 16.14
N LEU A 53 5.79 -15.17 16.28
CA LEU A 53 5.56 -13.85 16.85
C LEU A 53 5.28 -14.08 18.37
N GLN A 54 5.82 -13.26 19.29
CA GLN A 54 5.57 -13.26 20.76
C GLN A 54 4.49 -12.26 21.28
N THR A 55 3.22 -12.58 21.53
CA THR A 55 2.08 -11.61 21.68
C THR A 55 2.14 -10.75 22.93
N HIS A 56 2.40 -11.38 24.07
CA HIS A 56 2.40 -10.73 25.36
C HIS A 56 3.38 -11.41 26.31
N ARG A 57 3.93 -10.62 27.22
CA ARG A 57 4.69 -11.07 28.38
C ARG A 57 3.94 -10.66 29.64
N TRP A 58 3.64 -11.62 30.50
CA TRP A 58 3.00 -11.41 31.78
C TRP A 58 3.95 -11.80 32.91
N SER A 59 4.10 -10.92 33.91
CA SER A 59 4.83 -11.20 35.14
C SER A 59 3.89 -11.16 36.34
N ASN A 60 3.93 -12.20 37.17
CA ASN A 60 3.10 -12.30 38.37
C ASN A 60 3.48 -11.26 39.44
N ASP A 61 4.76 -10.88 39.51
CA ASP A 61 5.28 -9.96 40.54
C ASP A 61 4.72 -8.54 40.44
N SER A 62 4.50 -8.07 39.22
CA SER A 62 3.98 -6.73 38.96
C SER A 62 2.54 -6.75 38.44
N ALA A 63 1.94 -7.94 38.30
CA ALA A 63 0.66 -8.19 37.63
C ALA A 63 0.52 -7.45 36.28
N THR A 64 1.64 -7.17 35.60
CA THR A 64 1.67 -6.32 34.41
C THR A 64 1.65 -7.19 33.16
N ILE A 65 0.70 -6.92 32.27
CA ILE A 65 0.69 -7.46 30.91
C ILE A 65 1.44 -6.47 30.03
N SER A 66 2.57 -6.91 29.48
CA SER A 66 3.35 -6.14 28.53
C SER A 66 3.14 -6.68 27.12
N PHE A 67 2.51 -5.88 26.27
CA PHE A 67 2.37 -6.17 24.85
C PHE A 67 3.70 -5.87 24.17
N THR A 68 4.31 -6.91 23.63
CA THR A 68 5.61 -6.85 22.93
C THR A 68 5.41 -6.14 21.59
N LYS A 69 6.36 -5.34 21.11
CA LYS A 69 6.13 -4.42 19.96
C LYS A 69 5.87 -5.01 18.55
N PRO A 70 6.17 -6.27 18.18
CA PRO A 70 6.15 -6.66 16.76
C PRO A 70 4.75 -6.91 16.13
N TRP A 71 3.65 -6.91 16.89
CA TRP A 71 2.26 -7.06 16.34
C TRP A 71 1.74 -5.84 15.63
N SER A 72 2.09 -4.66 16.13
CA SER A 72 1.49 -3.39 15.73
C SER A 72 2.23 -2.76 14.54
N GLN A 73 3.01 -3.54 13.80
CA GLN A 73 3.81 -3.04 12.70
C GLN A 73 2.92 -2.74 11.49
N GLU A 74 2.44 -1.50 11.42
CA GLU A 74 1.64 -1.03 10.29
C GLU A 74 2.53 -0.52 9.15
N LYS A 75 2.14 -0.85 7.92
CA LYS A 75 2.89 -0.48 6.71
C LYS A 75 2.54 0.93 6.27
N PRO A 76 3.53 1.82 6.02
CA PRO A 76 3.26 3.15 5.51
C PRO A 76 2.58 3.09 4.15
N VAL A 77 1.62 4.00 3.95
CA VAL A 77 1.11 4.40 2.64
C VAL A 77 1.72 5.75 2.30
N ALA A 78 2.23 5.89 1.08
CA ALA A 78 2.86 7.13 0.63
C ALA A 78 2.26 7.64 -0.68
N TRP A 79 2.23 8.96 -0.85
CA TRP A 79 1.78 9.64 -2.07
C TRP A 79 2.49 10.98 -2.26
N LEU A 80 2.45 11.50 -3.48
CA LEU A 80 3.14 12.73 -3.87
C LEU A 80 2.14 13.84 -4.14
N SER A 81 2.48 15.08 -3.79
CA SER A 81 1.76 16.29 -4.19
C SER A 81 2.75 17.43 -4.49
N SER A 82 2.30 18.46 -5.19
CA SER A 82 3.07 19.70 -5.41
C SER A 82 2.28 20.88 -4.89
N VAL A 83 2.98 21.78 -4.21
CA VAL A 83 2.46 23.07 -3.77
C VAL A 83 3.22 24.19 -4.50
N PRO A 84 2.55 25.26 -4.95
CA PRO A 84 3.24 26.44 -5.47
C PRO A 84 4.17 27.00 -4.39
N SER A 85 5.46 27.20 -4.71
CA SER A 85 6.39 27.81 -3.77
C SER A 85 6.23 29.33 -3.80
N SER A 86 6.59 30.01 -2.69
CA SER A 86 6.57 31.48 -2.62
C SER A 86 7.65 32.12 -3.49
N ALA A 87 8.67 31.37 -3.88
CA ALA A 87 9.74 31.85 -4.76
C ALA A 87 9.32 31.73 -6.23
N HIS A 88 9.50 32.81 -7.00
CA HIS A 88 9.17 32.84 -8.42
C HIS A 88 9.95 31.75 -9.18
N GLY A 89 9.23 30.88 -9.88
CA GLY A 89 9.83 29.80 -10.67
C GLY A 89 10.22 28.56 -9.86
N HIS A 90 9.86 28.46 -8.58
CA HIS A 90 10.07 27.26 -7.77
C HIS A 90 8.76 26.52 -7.50
N ARG A 91 8.85 25.20 -7.38
CA ARG A 91 7.77 24.31 -6.99
C ARG A 91 8.20 23.51 -5.78
N GLN A 92 7.33 23.40 -4.79
CA GLN A 92 7.58 22.60 -3.61
C GLN A 92 6.97 21.22 -3.80
N LEU A 93 7.80 20.19 -3.86
CA LEU A 93 7.37 18.81 -3.92
C LEU A 93 7.15 18.29 -2.51
N VAL A 94 6.05 17.56 -2.29
CA VAL A 94 5.68 17.03 -0.98
C VAL A 94 5.45 15.54 -1.09
N CYS A 95 6.19 14.78 -0.29
CA CYS A 95 5.99 13.35 -0.10
C CYS A 95 5.27 13.12 1.22
N HIS A 96 4.05 12.61 1.14
CA HIS A 96 3.22 12.30 2.29
C HIS A 96 3.40 10.83 2.65
N VAL A 97 3.53 10.53 3.93
CA VAL A 97 3.65 9.17 4.46
C VAL A 97 2.71 9.04 5.67
N SER A 98 1.80 8.07 5.64
CA SER A 98 0.78 7.88 6.69
C SER A 98 0.57 6.40 7.01
N GLY A 99 -0.12 6.11 8.11
CA GLY A 99 -0.52 4.73 8.44
C GLY A 99 0.62 3.85 8.93
N PHE A 100 1.72 4.43 9.41
CA PHE A 100 2.88 3.65 9.85
C PHE A 100 3.02 3.60 11.37
N TYR A 101 3.47 2.43 11.83
CA TYR A 101 3.85 2.21 13.22
C TYR A 101 4.95 1.15 13.26
N PRO A 102 6.04 1.31 14.04
CA PRO A 102 6.27 2.34 15.06
C PRO A 102 6.71 3.70 14.48
N LYS A 103 6.80 4.72 15.35
CA LYS A 103 7.15 6.11 14.97
C LYS A 103 8.43 6.27 14.11
N PRO A 104 9.54 5.54 14.32
CA PRO A 104 10.75 5.75 13.52
C PRO A 104 10.59 5.33 12.05
N VAL A 105 10.50 6.31 11.15
CA VAL A 105 10.54 6.15 9.68
C VAL A 105 11.68 6.97 9.09
N TRP A 106 12.24 6.57 7.96
CA TRP A 106 13.20 7.36 7.18
C TRP A 106 12.57 7.70 5.83
N VAL A 107 12.59 8.98 5.47
CA VAL A 107 11.98 9.52 4.24
C VAL A 107 12.96 10.52 3.65
N MET A 108 13.27 10.36 2.36
CA MET A 108 14.23 11.22 1.66
C MET A 108 13.82 11.40 0.20
N TRP A 109 14.02 12.61 -0.33
CA TRP A 109 13.98 12.81 -1.77
C TRP A 109 15.30 12.36 -2.41
N MET A 110 15.19 11.67 -3.52
CA MET A 110 16.28 11.05 -4.26
C MET A 110 16.27 11.60 -5.69
N ARG A 111 17.45 11.76 -6.29
CA ARG A 111 17.64 11.92 -7.74
C ARG A 111 18.51 10.75 -8.19
N GLY A 112 17.90 9.73 -8.78
CA GLY A 112 18.55 8.42 -8.94
C GLY A 112 18.88 7.81 -7.57
N ASP A 113 20.15 7.54 -7.30
CA ASP A 113 20.64 7.03 -6.02
C ASP A 113 21.14 8.12 -5.05
N GLN A 114 21.11 9.40 -5.46
CA GLN A 114 21.64 10.51 -4.67
C GLN A 114 20.56 11.16 -3.78
N GLU A 115 20.84 11.25 -2.48
CA GLU A 115 20.00 11.95 -1.50
C GLU A 115 20.01 13.46 -1.72
N GLN A 116 18.83 14.08 -1.72
CA GLN A 116 18.66 15.52 -1.86
C GLN A 116 18.80 16.21 -0.49
N GLN A 117 19.89 16.94 -0.31
CA GLN A 117 20.19 17.69 0.92
C GLN A 117 19.14 18.78 1.23
N GLY A 118 18.43 19.27 0.21
CA GLY A 118 17.31 20.21 0.38
C GLY A 118 16.03 19.56 0.92
N THR A 119 16.03 18.26 1.24
CA THR A 119 14.87 17.58 1.81
C THR A 119 14.61 18.07 3.22
N HIS A 120 13.50 18.78 3.41
CA HIS A 120 13.03 19.19 4.71
C HIS A 120 11.96 18.20 5.21
N ARG A 121 12.24 17.54 6.33
CA ARG A 121 11.33 16.61 6.97
C ARG A 121 10.47 17.37 7.98
N GLY A 122 9.15 17.32 7.81
CA GLY A 122 8.20 17.88 8.76
C GLY A 122 8.13 17.10 10.07
N ASP A 123 7.26 17.57 10.96
CA ASP A 123 7.03 16.90 12.23
C ASP A 123 6.22 15.61 12.07
N PHE A 124 6.31 14.76 13.08
CA PHE A 124 5.44 13.59 13.20
C PHE A 124 4.09 14.00 13.77
N LEU A 125 3.02 13.74 13.03
CA LEU A 125 1.65 13.96 13.46
C LEU A 125 0.99 12.63 13.83
N PRO A 126 0.25 12.55 14.96
CA PRO A 126 -0.53 11.37 15.28
C PRO A 126 -1.79 11.32 14.43
N ASN A 127 -2.12 10.14 13.91
CA ASN A 127 -3.40 9.85 13.27
C ASN A 127 -4.43 9.36 14.31
N ALA A 128 -5.71 9.39 13.94
CA ALA A 128 -6.80 8.93 14.82
C ALA A 128 -6.79 7.40 15.04
N ASP A 129 -6.12 6.65 14.17
CA ASP A 129 -5.97 5.19 14.20
C ASP A 129 -4.72 4.73 14.98
N GLU A 130 -4.14 5.61 15.81
CA GLU A 130 -2.90 5.37 16.58
C GLU A 130 -1.63 5.17 15.73
N THR A 131 -1.71 5.40 14.42
CA THR A 131 -0.55 5.43 13.53
C THR A 131 0.05 6.84 13.44
N TRP A 132 1.15 6.97 12.70
CA TRP A 132 1.83 8.24 12.48
C TRP A 132 1.69 8.72 11.04
N TYR A 133 1.73 10.04 10.90
CA TYR A 133 1.84 10.78 9.65
C TYR A 133 3.11 11.63 9.65
N LEU A 134 3.72 11.77 8.48
CA LEU A 134 4.91 12.58 8.24
C LEU A 134 4.88 13.11 6.80
N GLN A 135 5.38 14.32 6.61
CA GLN A 135 5.66 14.86 5.28
C GLN A 135 7.13 15.18 5.09
N ALA A 136 7.64 14.99 3.87
CA ALA A 136 8.97 15.41 3.46
C ALA A 136 8.87 16.32 2.23
N THR A 137 9.34 17.56 2.35
CA THR A 137 9.24 18.59 1.33
C THR A 137 10.60 18.81 0.66
N LEU A 138 10.59 19.15 -0.63
CA LEU A 138 11.77 19.56 -1.38
C LEU A 138 11.39 20.71 -2.32
N ASP A 139 12.06 21.85 -2.16
CA ASP A 139 11.91 22.97 -3.09
C ASP A 139 12.83 22.77 -4.30
N VAL A 140 12.23 22.82 -5.50
CA VAL A 140 12.93 22.63 -6.78
C VAL A 140 12.59 23.75 -7.74
N GLU A 141 13.48 24.04 -8.68
CA GLU A 141 13.18 24.93 -9.79
C GLU A 141 12.19 24.26 -10.76
N ALA A 142 11.25 25.04 -11.29
CA ALA A 142 10.25 24.55 -12.23
C ALA A 142 10.95 24.02 -13.50
N GLY A 143 10.72 22.74 -13.81
CA GLY A 143 11.38 22.03 -14.92
C GLY A 143 12.49 21.05 -14.49
N GLU A 144 13.02 21.17 -13.27
CA GLU A 144 14.02 20.25 -12.69
C GLU A 144 13.41 19.07 -11.89
N GLU A 145 12.11 18.90 -12.03
CA GLU A 145 11.30 17.95 -11.26
C GLU A 145 11.50 16.50 -11.74
N ALA A 146 11.89 16.35 -13.00
CA ALA A 146 12.01 15.04 -13.65
C ALA A 146 13.12 14.19 -13.03
N GLY A 147 12.82 12.91 -12.81
CA GLY A 147 13.77 11.94 -12.25
C GLY A 147 13.96 12.03 -10.74
N LEU A 148 13.22 12.90 -10.06
CA LEU A 148 13.11 12.88 -8.59
C LEU A 148 12.24 11.73 -8.14
N ALA A 149 12.56 11.16 -6.98
CA ALA A 149 11.76 10.13 -6.35
C ALA A 149 11.76 10.28 -4.83
N CYS A 150 10.63 10.03 -4.18
CA CYS A 150 10.58 9.89 -2.73
C CYS A 150 10.86 8.44 -2.34
N ARG A 151 11.83 8.23 -1.45
CA ARG A 151 12.16 6.91 -0.90
C ARG A 151 11.79 6.84 0.58
N VAL A 152 11.03 5.82 0.95
CA VAL A 152 10.56 5.58 2.31
C VAL A 152 11.09 4.24 2.81
N LYS A 153 11.76 4.28 3.96
CA LYS A 153 12.27 3.11 4.68
C LYS A 153 11.59 3.03 6.03
N HIS A 154 11.04 1.85 6.34
CA HIS A 154 10.35 1.61 7.59
C HIS A 154 10.53 0.17 8.05
N SER A 155 10.54 -0.06 9.36
CA SER A 155 10.77 -1.38 9.94
C SER A 155 9.73 -2.43 9.51
N SER A 156 8.46 -2.03 9.31
CA SER A 156 7.38 -2.93 8.88
C SER A 156 7.47 -3.37 7.40
N LEU A 157 8.37 -2.76 6.62
CA LEU A 157 8.57 -3.10 5.22
C LEU A 157 9.56 -4.26 5.03
N GLY A 158 10.25 -4.73 6.09
CA GLY A 158 11.16 -5.87 6.00
C GLY A 158 12.31 -5.69 5.01
N GLY A 159 12.74 -4.44 4.75
CA GLY A 159 13.79 -4.11 3.79
C GLY A 159 13.29 -3.80 2.36
N GLN A 160 11.98 -3.80 2.11
CA GLN A 160 11.39 -3.38 0.84
C GLN A 160 11.02 -1.89 0.85
N ASP A 161 11.86 -1.05 0.29
CA ASP A 161 11.63 0.39 0.30
C ASP A 161 10.47 0.79 -0.63
N ILE A 162 9.65 1.75 -0.21
CA ILE A 162 8.66 2.36 -1.11
C ILE A 162 9.36 3.48 -1.88
N ILE A 163 9.32 3.42 -3.21
CA ILE A 163 9.90 4.43 -4.10
C ILE A 163 8.80 4.99 -4.99
N LEU A 164 8.55 6.29 -4.86
CA LEU A 164 7.57 7.02 -5.67
C LEU A 164 8.29 8.01 -6.56
N TYR A 165 8.24 7.80 -7.87
CA TYR A 165 8.86 8.71 -8.83
C TYR A 165 7.94 9.90 -9.14
N TRP A 166 8.51 11.10 -9.11
CA TRP A 166 7.85 12.32 -9.57
C TRP A 166 7.59 12.21 -11.07
N ASP A 167 6.33 12.37 -11.45
CA ASP A 167 5.86 12.38 -12.84
C ASP A 167 6.09 11.09 -13.67
N ALA A 168 6.15 9.92 -13.02
CA ALA A 168 6.49 8.68 -13.73
C ALA A 168 5.32 7.95 -14.44
N ARG A 169 4.06 8.34 -14.24
CA ARG A 169 2.88 7.85 -14.99
C ARG A 169 1.65 8.56 -14.45
N GLN A 170 1.25 9.65 -15.08
CA GLN A 170 -0.19 9.82 -15.25
C GLN A 170 -0.61 8.64 -16.12
N ALA A 171 -1.32 7.66 -15.55
CA ALA A 171 -2.01 6.67 -16.37
C ALA A 171 -2.69 7.46 -17.48
N PRO A 172 -2.60 7.06 -18.75
CA PRO A 172 -3.19 7.85 -19.82
C PRO A 172 -4.70 7.65 -19.73
N VAL A 173 -5.33 8.29 -18.73
CA VAL A 173 -6.77 8.22 -18.46
C VAL A 173 -7.50 8.61 -19.74
N GLY A 174 -6.94 9.55 -20.51
CA GLY A 174 -7.37 9.86 -21.87
C GLY A 174 -7.33 8.68 -22.84
N LEU A 175 -6.25 7.89 -22.90
CA LEU A 175 -6.20 6.67 -23.73
C LEU A 175 -7.20 5.61 -23.27
N ILE A 176 -7.38 5.42 -21.96
CA ILE A 176 -8.33 4.45 -21.42
C ILE A 176 -9.75 4.84 -21.82
N VAL A 177 -10.13 6.11 -21.63
CA VAL A 177 -11.44 6.65 -22.04
C VAL A 177 -11.63 6.52 -23.56
N PHE A 178 -10.60 6.80 -24.35
CA PHE A 178 -10.63 6.68 -25.80
C PHE A 178 -10.86 5.23 -26.27
N ILE A 179 -10.16 4.27 -25.66
CA ILE A 179 -10.34 2.83 -25.95
C ILE A 179 -11.76 2.38 -25.60
N VAL A 180 -12.29 2.79 -24.44
CA VAL A 180 -13.66 2.45 -24.03
C VAL A 180 -14.70 3.03 -25.00
N LEU A 181 -14.52 4.27 -25.45
CA LEU A 181 -15.43 4.91 -26.41
C LEU A 181 -15.47 4.16 -27.76
N ILE A 182 -14.30 3.77 -28.29
CA ILE A 182 -14.20 3.02 -29.54
C ILE A 182 -14.92 1.67 -29.43
N MET A 183 -14.71 0.96 -28.32
CA MET A 183 -15.34 -0.34 -28.09
C MET A 183 -16.87 -0.23 -28.09
N LEU A 184 -17.45 0.82 -27.51
CA LEU A 184 -18.89 1.06 -27.53
C LEU A 184 -19.43 1.31 -28.96
N VAL A 185 -18.71 2.08 -29.77
CA VAL A 185 -19.10 2.37 -31.16
C VAL A 185 -19.07 1.10 -32.02
N VAL A 186 -18.02 0.28 -31.88
CA VAL A 186 -17.90 -0.98 -32.63
C VAL A 186 -19.00 -1.96 -32.26
N VAL A 187 -19.29 -2.12 -30.96
CA VAL A 187 -20.40 -2.96 -30.49
C VAL A 187 -21.74 -2.45 -31.03
N GLY A 188 -21.98 -1.13 -30.97
CA GLY A 188 -23.17 -0.51 -31.54
C GLY A 188 -23.32 -0.77 -33.04
N ALA A 189 -22.23 -0.62 -33.81
CA ALA A 189 -22.23 -0.86 -35.26
C ALA A 189 -22.49 -2.34 -35.61
N VAL A 190 -21.90 -3.28 -34.86
CA VAL A 190 -22.14 -4.72 -35.05
C VAL A 190 -23.58 -5.10 -34.74
N VAL A 191 -24.13 -4.58 -33.63
CA VAL A 191 -25.55 -4.80 -33.26
C VAL A 191 -26.46 -4.24 -34.35
N TYR A 192 -26.21 -3.01 -34.81
CA TYR A 192 -26.96 -2.39 -35.90
C TYR A 192 -26.87 -3.21 -37.21
N TYR A 193 -25.67 -3.68 -37.57
CA TYR A 193 -25.47 -4.50 -38.77
C TYR A 193 -26.24 -5.82 -38.69
N ILE A 194 -26.18 -6.52 -37.55
CA ILE A 194 -26.91 -7.77 -37.32
C ILE A 194 -28.41 -7.52 -37.37
N TRP A 195 -28.90 -6.44 -36.72
CA TRP A 195 -30.31 -6.08 -36.72
C TRP A 195 -30.79 -5.79 -38.15
N ARG A 196 -30.09 -4.93 -38.90
CA ARG A 196 -30.43 -4.61 -40.29
C ARG A 196 -30.44 -5.85 -41.19
N ARG A 197 -29.47 -6.76 -41.01
CA ARG A 197 -29.39 -8.00 -41.78
C ARG A 197 -30.53 -8.97 -41.43
N ARG A 198 -30.98 -9.01 -40.17
CA ARG A 198 -32.15 -9.79 -39.75
C ARG A 198 -33.46 -9.19 -40.24
N SER A 199 -33.64 -7.87 -40.17
CA SER A 199 -34.83 -7.20 -40.71
C SER A 199 -34.96 -7.38 -42.23
N ALA A 200 -33.85 -7.29 -42.96
CA ALA A 200 -33.82 -7.59 -44.40
C ALA A 200 -34.14 -9.05 -44.74
N TYR A 201 -33.92 -9.99 -43.81
CA TYR A 201 -34.30 -11.40 -44.00
C TYR A 201 -35.79 -11.64 -43.71
N GLN A 202 -36.43 -10.85 -42.86
CA GLN A 202 -37.86 -10.97 -42.56
C GLN A 202 -38.77 -10.32 -43.60
N ASP A 203 -38.26 -9.42 -44.44
CA ASP A 203 -39.01 -8.75 -45.52
C ASP A 203 -39.10 -9.59 -46.83
N ILE A 204 -38.46 -10.78 -46.86
CA ILE A 204 -38.38 -11.68 -48.04
C ILE A 204 -39.18 -12.99 -47.83
N ARG A 205 -39.88 -13.16 -46.70
CA ARG A 205 -40.78 -14.29 -46.43
C ARG A 205 -42.21 -13.82 -46.30
#